data_AF-A0A950H8T6-F1
#
_entry.id   AF-A0A950H8T6-F1
#
_cell.length_a   1.000
_cell.length_b   1.000
_cell.length_c   1.000
_cell.angle_alpha   90.00
_cell.angle_beta   90.00
_cell.angle_gamma   90.00
#
_symmetry.space_group_name_H-M   'P 1'
#
loop_
_entity.id
_entity.type
_entity.pdbx_description
1 polymer ?
#
loop_
_entity_poly.entity_id
_entity_poly.type
_entity_poly.pdbx_seq_one_letter_code
_entity_poly.pdbx_strand_id
1 'polypeptide(L)'
;MKRVAIASLLISLACFAFSQAGGSNPSQTAPQGNSTQPQGSTQQQPASSAQSAPAKHPPQAKTQPEFDAFKAASANQDPAALEKAADDFATKFPDSELRVILYKTAMRGYQSANNADKMLEMGHKALAIDAEDPESLVDVAEVLTERTR
;
A
#
# COMPACT_ATOMS: atom_id res chain seq x y z
N MET A 1 37.31 -12.41 -30.93
CA MET A 1 38.60 -12.76 -30.31
C MET A 1 38.72 -12.05 -28.96
N LYS A 2 38.81 -12.87 -27.91
CA LYS A 2 39.20 -12.63 -26.52
C LYS A 2 39.96 -11.32 -26.25
N ARG A 3 39.46 -10.48 -25.32
CA ARG A 3 40.24 -9.92 -24.21
C ARG A 3 39.37 -9.85 -22.96
N VAL A 4 39.63 -10.81 -22.09
CA VAL A 4 39.24 -10.88 -20.69
C VAL A 4 40.00 -9.79 -19.94
N ALA A 5 39.34 -9.03 -19.09
CA ALA A 5 39.97 -8.29 -18.01
C ALA A 5 39.03 -8.30 -16.80
N ILE A 6 39.31 -9.26 -15.92
CA ILE A 6 38.78 -9.38 -14.57
C ILE A 6 39.60 -8.41 -13.71
N ALA A 7 38.92 -7.51 -12.99
CA ALA A 7 39.53 -6.76 -11.89
C ALA A 7 38.53 -6.76 -10.73
N SER A 8 38.74 -7.71 -9.83
CA SER A 8 38.06 -7.85 -8.55
C SER A 8 38.50 -6.72 -7.62
N LEU A 9 37.56 -6.03 -6.98
CA LEU A 9 37.82 -5.26 -5.77
C LEU A 9 36.88 -5.74 -4.67
N LEU A 10 37.49 -6.41 -3.69
CA LEU A 10 36.89 -6.85 -2.43
C LEU A 10 36.74 -5.63 -1.52
N ILE A 11 35.53 -5.34 -1.06
CA ILE A 11 35.31 -4.46 0.09
C ILE A 11 34.42 -5.19 1.09
N SER A 12 35.05 -5.54 2.20
CA SER A 12 34.53 -6.14 3.41
C SER A 12 33.49 -5.24 4.08
N LEU A 13 32.34 -5.80 4.48
CA LEU A 13 31.48 -5.12 5.46
C LEU A 13 30.72 -6.12 6.36
N ALA A 14 31.07 -6.05 7.64
CA ALA A 14 30.31 -6.41 8.85
C ALA A 14 29.78 -7.85 9.03
N CYS A 15 30.52 -8.65 9.81
CA CYS A 15 29.94 -9.73 10.62
C CYS A 15 29.08 -9.11 11.72
N PHE A 16 27.76 -9.26 11.64
CA PHE A 16 26.88 -9.06 12.80
C PHE A 16 26.89 -10.33 13.67
N ALA A 17 27.40 -10.19 14.88
CA ALA A 17 27.36 -11.22 15.91
C ALA A 17 25.94 -11.36 16.46
N PHE A 18 25.47 -12.60 16.45
CA PHE A 18 24.27 -13.08 17.11
C PHE A 18 24.48 -13.00 18.64
N SER A 19 23.54 -12.40 19.38
CA SER A 19 23.45 -12.56 20.83
C SER A 19 22.03 -12.99 21.18
N GLN A 20 21.95 -14.24 21.63
CA GLN A 20 20.77 -14.92 22.13
C GLN A 20 20.72 -14.72 23.65
N ALA A 21 19.68 -14.08 24.15
CA ALA A 21 19.26 -14.11 25.55
C ALA A 21 17.74 -13.94 25.51
N GLY A 22 16.90 -14.91 25.85
CA GLY A 22 16.91 -15.64 27.12
C GLY A 22 15.90 -14.93 28.03
N GLY A 23 14.61 -15.28 27.92
CA GLY A 23 13.53 -14.66 28.68
C GLY A 23 12.25 -15.48 28.61
N SER A 24 12.05 -16.28 29.64
CA SER A 24 11.00 -17.26 29.89
C SER A 24 9.56 -16.74 29.93
N ASN A 25 8.65 -17.52 29.37
CA ASN A 25 7.21 -17.54 29.71
C ASN A 25 7.01 -17.82 31.21
N PRO A 26 6.03 -17.15 31.83
CA PRO A 26 5.20 -17.82 32.82
C PRO A 26 3.71 -17.73 32.44
N SER A 27 3.12 -18.91 32.28
CA SER A 27 1.69 -19.16 32.43
C SER A 27 1.27 -18.78 33.86
N GLN A 28 0.16 -18.07 34.01
CA GLN A 28 -0.55 -17.99 35.29
C GLN A 28 -2.06 -18.11 35.09
N THR A 29 -2.64 -18.89 36.00
CA THR A 29 -3.97 -19.49 35.99
C THR A 29 -4.97 -18.62 36.78
N ALA A 30 -6.25 -18.69 36.37
CA ALA A 30 -7.56 -18.28 36.96
C ALA A 30 -7.66 -18.00 38.50
N PRO A 31 -8.69 -17.28 39.05
CA PRO A 31 -10.12 -17.41 38.71
C PRO A 31 -11.09 -16.18 38.82
N GLN A 32 -12.19 -16.31 38.06
CA GLN A 32 -13.61 -16.06 38.38
C GLN A 32 -14.01 -14.93 39.37
N GLY A 33 -14.68 -13.91 38.84
CA GLY A 33 -15.46 -12.91 39.59
C GLY A 33 -16.81 -12.67 38.91
N ASN A 34 -17.87 -13.15 39.55
CA ASN A 34 -19.26 -13.07 39.13
C ASN A 34 -19.87 -11.75 39.61
N SER A 35 -20.40 -10.90 38.72
CA SER A 35 -21.35 -9.86 39.10
C SER A 35 -22.47 -9.72 38.07
N THR A 36 -23.66 -9.90 38.60
CA THR A 36 -24.97 -9.97 37.96
C THR A 36 -25.60 -8.58 37.74
N GLN A 37 -26.34 -8.50 36.62
CA GLN A 37 -27.58 -7.71 36.37
C GLN A 37 -27.50 -6.19 36.07
N PRO A 38 -28.53 -5.58 35.41
CA PRO A 38 -29.70 -6.15 34.75
C PRO A 38 -29.97 -5.72 33.29
N GLN A 39 -30.81 -6.55 32.67
CA GLN A 39 -31.58 -6.43 31.44
C GLN A 39 -32.40 -5.13 31.30
N GLY A 40 -32.35 -4.50 30.12
CA GLY A 40 -33.16 -3.33 29.76
C GLY A 40 -33.44 -3.25 28.26
N SER A 41 -34.68 -3.60 27.90
CA SER A 41 -35.48 -3.19 26.73
C SER A 41 -34.91 -3.27 25.31
N THR A 42 -35.45 -4.23 24.58
CA THR A 42 -35.69 -4.23 23.12
C THR A 42 -36.23 -2.89 22.60
N GLN A 43 -35.49 -2.26 21.69
CA GLN A 43 -36.08 -1.45 20.62
C GLN A 43 -35.59 -1.99 19.28
N GLN A 44 -36.52 -2.66 18.62
CA GLN A 44 -36.45 -3.19 17.28
C GLN A 44 -36.53 -1.99 16.32
N GLN A 45 -35.38 -1.44 15.93
CA GLN A 45 -35.30 -0.49 14.83
C GLN A 45 -35.30 -1.27 13.51
N PRO A 46 -36.02 -0.83 12.47
CA PRO A 46 -36.08 -1.56 11.22
C PRO A 46 -34.66 -1.75 10.69
N ALA A 47 -34.30 -3.00 10.42
CA ALA A 47 -33.06 -3.34 9.74
C ALA A 47 -33.13 -2.73 8.34
N SER A 48 -32.61 -1.51 8.19
CA SER A 48 -32.05 -1.08 6.94
C SER A 48 -30.99 -2.13 6.61
N SER A 49 -31.25 -2.94 5.59
CA SER A 49 -30.25 -3.80 4.97
C SER A 49 -29.17 -2.90 4.39
N ALA A 50 -28.29 -2.37 5.26
CA ALA A 50 -26.98 -1.92 4.86
C ALA A 50 -26.32 -3.19 4.33
N GLN A 51 -26.36 -3.33 3.01
CA GLN A 51 -25.60 -4.33 2.29
C GLN A 51 -24.17 -4.14 2.75
N SER A 52 -23.70 -5.03 3.62
CA SER A 52 -22.36 -4.99 4.19
C SER A 52 -21.40 -4.85 3.02
N ALA A 53 -20.75 -3.69 2.91
CA ALA A 53 -19.73 -3.49 1.89
C ALA A 53 -18.74 -4.65 2.03
N PRO A 54 -18.38 -5.34 0.93
CA PRO A 54 -17.41 -6.43 1.00
C PRO A 54 -16.18 -5.95 1.76
N ALA A 55 -15.74 -6.73 2.76
CA ALA A 55 -14.54 -6.39 3.52
C ALA A 55 -13.36 -6.26 2.54
N LYS A 56 -12.82 -5.05 2.38
CA LYS A 56 -11.66 -4.81 1.53
C LYS A 56 -10.46 -5.57 2.07
N HIS A 57 -9.90 -6.43 1.23
CA HIS A 57 -8.58 -7.01 1.46
C HIS A 57 -7.50 -6.09 0.89
N PRO A 58 -6.24 -6.19 1.35
CA PRO A 58 -5.13 -5.52 0.70
C PRO A 58 -5.00 -5.95 -0.77
N PRO A 59 -4.56 -5.06 -1.68
CA PRO A 59 -4.33 -5.40 -3.07
C PRO A 59 -3.28 -6.51 -3.24
N GLN A 60 -3.55 -7.47 -4.12
CA GLN A 60 -2.66 -8.62 -4.36
C GLN A 60 -2.42 -8.89 -5.84
N ALA A 61 -1.25 -9.46 -6.15
CA ALA A 61 -1.00 -10.03 -7.46
C ALA A 61 -1.85 -11.30 -7.63
N LYS A 62 -2.48 -11.46 -8.79
CA LYS A 62 -3.23 -12.67 -9.16
C LYS A 62 -2.34 -13.70 -9.85
N THR A 63 -1.24 -13.25 -10.48
CA THR A 63 -0.33 -14.12 -11.23
C THR A 63 1.15 -13.77 -11.02
N GLN A 64 2.04 -14.72 -11.29
CA GLN A 64 3.49 -14.48 -11.22
C GLN A 64 3.98 -13.40 -12.21
N PRO A 65 3.57 -13.40 -13.51
CA PRO A 65 4.00 -12.36 -14.44
C PRO A 65 3.55 -10.95 -14.05
N GLU A 66 2.38 -10.84 -13.41
CA GLU A 66 1.88 -9.59 -12.84
C GLU A 66 2.77 -9.12 -11.69
N PHE A 67 3.11 -10.01 -10.75
CA PHE A 67 3.99 -9.68 -9.64
C PHE A 67 5.39 -9.23 -10.12
N ASP A 68 5.95 -9.93 -11.11
CA ASP A 68 7.25 -9.58 -11.67
C ASP A 68 7.23 -8.22 -12.38
N ALA A 69 6.16 -7.94 -13.13
CA ALA A 69 5.99 -6.64 -13.78
C ALA A 69 5.77 -5.51 -12.76
N PHE A 70 5.01 -5.76 -11.69
CA PHE A 70 4.83 -4.81 -10.59
C PHE A 70 6.17 -4.48 -9.92
N LYS A 71 7.00 -5.49 -9.65
CA LYS A 71 8.34 -5.29 -9.10
C LYS A 71 9.21 -4.43 -10.01
N ALA A 72 9.21 -4.71 -11.30
CA ALA A 72 9.96 -3.94 -12.29
C ALA A 72 9.47 -2.47 -12.35
N ALA A 73 8.16 -2.25 -12.34
CA ALA A 73 7.58 -0.91 -12.34
C ALA A 73 7.91 -0.15 -11.04
N SER A 74 7.75 -0.79 -9.88
CA SER A 74 7.97 -0.19 -8.56
C SER A 74 9.42 0.14 -8.25
N ALA A 75 10.38 -0.38 -9.02
CA ALA A 75 11.79 -0.06 -8.87
C ALA A 75 12.15 1.35 -9.39
N ASN A 76 11.25 2.00 -10.13
CA ASN A 76 11.45 3.36 -10.62
C ASN A 76 11.33 4.38 -9.48
N GLN A 77 12.38 5.18 -9.27
CA GLN A 77 12.39 6.26 -8.28
C GLN A 77 11.99 7.62 -8.87
N ASP A 78 12.16 7.80 -10.18
CA ASP A 78 11.69 9.00 -10.88
C ASP A 78 10.16 8.91 -11.07
N PRO A 79 9.39 9.94 -10.67
CA PRO A 79 7.93 9.88 -10.73
C PRO A 79 7.39 9.78 -12.16
N ALA A 80 8.06 10.34 -13.17
CA ALA A 80 7.62 10.24 -14.55
C ALA A 80 7.90 8.85 -15.15
N ALA A 81 9.05 8.27 -14.84
CA ALA A 81 9.35 6.88 -15.20
C ALA A 81 8.36 5.91 -14.51
N LEU A 82 8.02 6.16 -13.25
CA LEU A 82 7.06 5.36 -12.50
C LEU A 82 5.63 5.52 -13.05
N GLU A 83 5.18 6.73 -13.38
CA GLU A 83 3.89 6.97 -14.06
C GLU A 83 3.81 6.16 -15.36
N LYS A 84 4.83 6.25 -16.20
CA LYS A 84 4.87 5.52 -17.47
C LYS A 84 4.83 4.01 -17.25
N ALA A 85 5.58 3.51 -16.27
CA ALA A 85 5.57 2.09 -15.91
C ALA A 85 4.20 1.65 -15.33
N ALA A 86 3.52 2.52 -14.58
CA ALA A 86 2.18 2.28 -14.07
C ALA A 86 1.15 2.17 -15.21
N ASP A 87 1.22 3.07 -16.20
CA ASP A 87 0.34 3.04 -17.38
C ASP A 87 0.58 1.80 -18.25
N ASP A 88 1.85 1.42 -18.46
CA ASP A 88 2.20 0.19 -19.18
C ASP A 88 1.71 -1.06 -18.43
N PHE A 89 1.87 -1.07 -17.11
CA PHE A 89 1.37 -2.13 -16.24
C PHE A 89 -0.15 -2.23 -16.30
N ALA A 90 -0.87 -1.11 -16.19
CA ALA A 90 -2.32 -1.07 -16.25
C ALA A 90 -2.86 -1.52 -17.61
N THR A 91 -2.15 -1.22 -18.69
CA THR A 91 -2.48 -1.70 -20.04
C THR A 91 -2.31 -3.22 -20.14
N LYS A 92 -1.24 -3.77 -19.55
CA LYS A 92 -0.93 -5.20 -19.62
C LYS A 92 -1.77 -6.04 -18.66
N PHE A 93 -2.12 -5.50 -17.50
CA PHE A 93 -2.87 -6.17 -16.44
C PHE A 93 -4.06 -5.31 -15.99
N PRO A 94 -5.10 -5.15 -16.84
CA PRO A 94 -6.21 -4.24 -16.57
C PRO A 94 -7.05 -4.64 -15.35
N ASP A 95 -7.04 -5.93 -14.96
CA ASP A 95 -7.76 -6.42 -13.79
C ASP A 95 -6.86 -6.54 -12.54
N SER A 96 -5.62 -6.08 -12.61
CA SER A 96 -4.70 -6.12 -11.48
C SER A 96 -5.12 -5.14 -10.39
N GLU A 97 -5.09 -5.61 -9.15
CA GLU A 97 -5.32 -4.78 -7.97
C GLU A 97 -4.10 -3.91 -7.66
N LEU A 98 -2.90 -4.28 -8.15
CA LEU A 98 -1.65 -3.58 -7.87
C LEU A 98 -1.53 -2.24 -8.61
N ARG A 99 -2.40 -1.98 -9.59
CA ARG A 99 -2.44 -0.69 -10.31
C ARG A 99 -2.58 0.48 -9.34
N VAL A 100 -3.41 0.34 -8.30
CA VAL A 100 -3.62 1.40 -7.30
C VAL A 100 -2.31 1.73 -6.56
N ILE A 101 -1.48 0.73 -6.26
CA ILE A 101 -0.22 0.92 -5.55
C ILE A 101 0.78 1.71 -6.41
N LEU A 102 0.86 1.40 -7.70
CA LEU A 102 1.77 2.09 -8.62
C LEU A 102 1.37 3.56 -8.80
N TYR A 103 0.09 3.84 -9.05
CA TYR A 103 -0.39 5.22 -9.18
C TYR A 103 -0.26 6.03 -7.89
N LYS A 104 -0.53 5.45 -6.73
CA LYS A 104 -0.27 6.11 -5.43
C LYS A 104 1.20 6.42 -5.20
N THR A 105 2.08 5.54 -5.66
CA THR A 105 3.52 5.77 -5.52
C THR A 105 3.99 6.88 -6.47
N ALA A 106 3.46 6.94 -7.70
CA ALA A 106 3.68 8.07 -8.60
C ALA A 106 3.11 9.38 -8.04
N MET A 107 1.90 9.35 -7.46
CA MET A 107 1.26 10.48 -6.78
C MET A 107 2.16 11.07 -5.69
N ARG A 108 2.64 10.24 -4.76
CA ARG A 108 3.60 10.66 -3.71
C ARG A 108 4.90 11.22 -4.28
N GLY A 109 5.40 10.61 -5.37
CA GLY A 109 6.58 11.11 -6.07
C GLY A 109 6.37 12.51 -6.63
N TYR A 110 5.22 12.77 -7.25
CA TYR A 110 4.87 14.10 -7.75
C TYR A 110 4.56 15.11 -6.65
N GLN A 111 3.95 14.68 -5.55
CA GLN A 111 3.78 15.52 -4.35
C GLN A 111 5.14 15.97 -3.82
N SER A 112 6.09 15.04 -3.67
CA SER A 112 7.46 15.32 -3.22
C SER A 112 8.24 16.21 -4.20
N ALA A 113 7.92 16.14 -5.48
CA ALA A 113 8.48 17.00 -6.53
C ALA A 113 7.76 18.37 -6.66
N ASN A 114 6.80 18.67 -5.77
CA ASN A 114 5.98 19.88 -5.81
C ASN A 114 5.25 20.08 -7.15
N ASN A 115 4.83 18.97 -7.77
CA ASN A 115 4.10 18.96 -9.04
C ASN A 115 2.63 18.63 -8.79
N ALA A 116 1.86 19.65 -8.40
CA ALA A 116 0.45 19.54 -8.06
C ALA A 116 -0.44 19.00 -9.19
N ASP A 117 -0.16 19.38 -10.46
CA ASP A 117 -0.93 18.91 -11.61
C ASP A 117 -0.81 17.40 -11.80
N LYS A 118 0.43 16.89 -11.81
CA LYS A 118 0.68 15.45 -11.96
C LYS A 118 0.30 14.66 -10.72
N MET A 119 0.43 15.25 -9.53
CA MET A 119 -0.06 14.65 -8.30
C MET A 119 -1.57 14.42 -8.36
N LEU A 120 -2.36 15.43 -8.76
CA LEU A 120 -3.81 15.29 -8.96
C LEU A 120 -4.14 14.25 -10.02
N GLU A 121 -3.44 14.25 -11.16
CA GLU A 121 -3.68 13.28 -12.22
C GLU A 121 -3.50 11.84 -11.72
N MET A 122 -2.40 11.55 -11.02
CA MET A 122 -2.14 10.21 -10.47
C MET A 122 -3.10 9.85 -9.33
N GLY A 123 -3.47 10.82 -8.49
CA GLY A 123 -4.49 10.62 -7.46
C GLY A 123 -5.85 10.26 -8.04
N HIS A 124 -6.28 10.93 -9.12
CA HIS A 124 -7.50 10.57 -9.83
C HIS A 124 -7.41 9.18 -10.49
N LYS A 125 -6.26 8.80 -11.08
CA LYS A 125 -6.07 7.43 -11.59
C LYS A 125 -6.17 6.39 -10.48
N ALA A 126 -5.64 6.66 -9.29
CA ALA A 126 -5.78 5.78 -8.12
C ALA A 126 -7.25 5.67 -7.66
N LEU A 127 -7.96 6.80 -7.54
CA LEU A 127 -9.38 6.85 -7.14
C LEU A 127 -10.32 6.20 -8.18
N ALA A 128 -9.94 6.20 -9.46
CA ALA A 128 -10.68 5.46 -10.48
C ALA A 128 -10.59 3.94 -10.30
N ILE A 129 -9.57 3.44 -9.60
CA ILE A 129 -9.39 2.02 -9.27
C ILE A 129 -10.00 1.72 -7.90
N ASP A 130 -9.71 2.57 -6.92
CA ASP A 130 -10.28 2.51 -5.59
C ASP A 130 -10.77 3.88 -5.13
N ALA A 131 -12.07 4.13 -5.27
CA ALA A 131 -12.71 5.40 -4.92
C ALA A 131 -12.66 5.74 -3.43
N GLU A 132 -12.42 4.75 -2.56
CA GLU A 132 -12.37 4.93 -1.11
C GLU A 132 -10.92 4.79 -0.59
N ASP A 133 -9.91 4.97 -1.45
CA ASP A 133 -8.51 4.98 -1.00
C ASP A 133 -8.26 6.24 -0.15
N PRO A 134 -8.00 6.09 1.16
CA PRO A 134 -7.97 7.23 2.08
C PRO A 134 -6.79 8.16 1.81
N GLU A 135 -5.66 7.63 1.35
CA GLU A 135 -4.48 8.44 1.03
C GLU A 135 -4.77 9.34 -0.17
N SER A 136 -5.25 8.75 -1.28
CA SER A 136 -5.58 9.51 -2.48
C SER A 136 -6.70 10.52 -2.25
N LEU A 137 -7.71 10.20 -1.43
CA LEU A 137 -8.77 11.16 -1.10
C LEU A 137 -8.23 12.39 -0.35
N VAL A 138 -7.37 12.18 0.65
CA VAL A 138 -6.79 13.27 1.45
C VAL A 138 -5.88 14.14 0.59
N ASP A 139 -4.95 13.52 -0.13
CA ASP A 139 -3.95 14.21 -0.95
C ASP A 139 -4.61 15.03 -2.07
N VAL A 140 -5.59 14.46 -2.78
CA VAL A 140 -6.33 15.19 -3.83
C VAL A 140 -7.13 16.36 -3.23
N ALA A 141 -7.79 16.15 -2.08
CA ALA A 141 -8.57 17.21 -1.43
C ALA A 141 -7.69 18.37 -0.95
N GLU A 142 -6.49 18.08 -0.42
CA GLU A 142 -5.51 19.09 -0.02
C GLU A 142 -5.14 19.98 -1.21
N VAL A 143 -4.69 19.40 -2.31
CA VAL A 143 -4.27 20.17 -3.49
C VAL A 143 -5.44 20.95 -4.10
N LEU A 144 -6.65 20.38 -4.15
CA LEU A 144 -7.83 21.09 -4.65
C LEU A 144 -8.18 22.30 -3.77
N THR A 145 -8.03 22.18 -2.44
CA THR A 145 -8.30 23.26 -1.48
C THR A 145 -7.28 24.39 -1.61
N GLU A 146 -6.00 24.06 -1.82
CA GLU A 146 -4.94 25.06 -2.01
C GLU A 146 -5.11 25.87 -3.30
N ARG A 147 -5.63 25.25 -4.36
CA ARG A 147 -5.74 25.84 -5.70
C ARG A 147 -7.04 26.59 -5.99
N THR A 148 -8.02 26.52 -5.09
CA THR A 148 -9.36 27.13 -5.26
C THR A 148 -9.54 28.45 -4.51
N ARG A 149 -8.47 29.03 -3.97
CA ARG A 149 -8.46 30.36 -3.34
C ARG A 149 -8.08 31.45 -4.34
#